data_AF-A0A9P9EJU0-F1
#
_entry.id   AF-A0A9P9EJU0-F1
#
_cell.length_a   1.000
_cell.length_b   1.000
_cell.length_c   1.000
_cell.angle_alpha   90.00
_cell.angle_beta   90.00
_cell.angle_gamma   90.00
#
_symmetry.space_group_name_H-M   'P 1'
#
loop_
_entity.id
_entity.type
_entity.pdbx_description
1 polymer ?
#
loop_
_entity_poly.entity_id
_entity_poly.type
_entity_poly.pdbx_seq_one_letter_code
_entity_poly.pdbx_strand_id
1 'polypeptide(L)'
;MHRPRLLGQVLKGLARAHSNRRTYITDTDIESARRYCLTQLHDYDAHLIRRFVPHPVQDAYAALRTLNLELVRLPELVSNPTIGALRMKFWQDSIDKTFAGRPPREPICILLHKALQDLETRAGSATKKSIKFWVSRLVKTREKHMTNRPHTSLATLEEYAENTYSTLMYATLASMPLRSMNVDHLASHIGKACGIVAVLRGIPVLAAPPPPVQTPSGPESPTREPALLLPLDAMAEAGVKEEDVFRQGPNAAGLQDAVFKVATRANDHLITAREMLKKLKAGEDAGHEFEHHGEGEHFYDDEGSNSLREIHQGFGVLLEAVPAQQYLGRLEKANFDPFAVKTGDVVAKMLYELVAIVRPGNLGEVKEIAQTVGSLVLKNGGVVRGIANWGVFSLPKPISVHQMKHSHGHYFVMRYDSSTQVHTDIRNTLRLEPRMIRSAHVKLGDGKLETIARFGPPKWKTQGREA
;
A
#
# COMPACT_ATOMS: atom_id res chain seq x y z
N MET A 1 62.65 21.71 -23.51
CA MET A 1 62.37 21.26 -24.90
C MET A 1 60.94 21.59 -25.26
N HIS A 2 60.76 22.67 -26.01
CA HIS A 2 59.51 23.00 -26.69
C HIS A 2 59.47 22.30 -28.05
N ARG A 3 58.33 21.71 -28.42
CA ARG A 3 57.71 21.85 -29.76
C ARG A 3 56.28 21.28 -29.77
N PRO A 4 55.42 21.75 -30.70
CA PRO A 4 53.98 21.93 -30.52
C PRO A 4 53.14 20.86 -31.24
N ARG A 5 51.83 20.81 -30.98
CA ARG A 5 50.86 20.04 -31.78
C ARG A 5 49.74 20.93 -32.31
N LEU A 6 49.50 20.73 -33.60
CA LEU A 6 48.59 21.43 -34.50
C LEU A 6 47.12 21.35 -34.09
N LEU A 7 46.41 22.46 -34.32
CA LEU A 7 44.96 22.55 -34.45
C LEU A 7 44.48 21.81 -35.70
N GLY A 8 43.40 21.05 -35.58
CA GLY A 8 42.74 20.37 -36.70
C GLY A 8 41.40 19.74 -36.33
N GLN A 9 40.35 20.56 -36.27
CA GLN A 9 38.98 20.27 -36.72
C GLN A 9 38.35 18.88 -36.39
N VAL A 10 37.72 18.68 -35.22
CA VAL A 10 36.61 17.69 -35.09
C VAL A 10 35.58 18.04 -33.98
N LEU A 11 35.17 19.31 -33.80
CA LEU A 11 34.08 19.64 -32.85
C LEU A 11 33.07 20.65 -33.43
N LYS A 12 32.58 20.40 -34.65
CA LYS A 12 31.42 21.10 -35.22
C LYS A 12 30.28 20.13 -35.60
N GLY A 13 30.06 19.11 -34.77
CA GLY A 13 29.11 18.02 -35.06
C GLY A 13 28.20 17.58 -33.91
N LEU A 14 28.04 18.38 -32.85
CA LEU A 14 27.01 18.16 -31.83
C LEU A 14 26.03 19.33 -31.83
N ALA A 15 25.43 19.58 -32.99
CA ALA A 15 24.23 20.37 -33.08
C ALA A 15 23.13 19.66 -32.26
N ARG A 16 22.62 20.39 -31.26
CA ARG A 16 21.41 20.10 -30.47
C ARG A 16 20.48 19.06 -31.09
N ALA A 17 20.60 17.82 -30.63
CA ALA A 17 19.47 16.90 -30.68
C ALA A 17 18.40 17.45 -29.75
N HIS A 18 17.50 18.27 -30.29
CA HIS A 18 16.23 18.54 -29.62
C HIS A 18 15.53 17.19 -29.52
N SER A 19 15.59 16.57 -28.34
CA SER A 19 14.70 15.47 -28.00
C SER A 19 13.28 15.97 -28.26
N ASN A 20 12.68 15.55 -29.38
CA ASN A 20 11.26 15.68 -29.64
C ASN A 20 10.52 14.93 -28.53
N ARG A 21 10.33 15.59 -27.38
CA ARG A 21 9.51 15.07 -26.29
C ARG A 21 8.09 15.02 -26.83
N ARG A 22 7.61 13.81 -27.12
CA ARG A 22 6.21 13.59 -27.52
C ARG A 22 5.30 14.31 -26.51
N THR A 23 4.46 15.22 -27.00
CA THR A 23 3.57 16.04 -26.16
C THR A 23 2.21 15.36 -25.93
N TYR A 24 1.86 14.35 -26.73
CA TYR A 24 0.58 13.62 -26.57
C TYR A 24 0.75 12.37 -25.69
N ILE A 25 -0.29 12.07 -24.89
CA ILE A 25 -0.43 10.85 -24.09
C ILE A 25 -1.16 9.80 -24.94
N THR A 26 -0.64 8.58 -24.96
CA THR A 26 -1.26 7.44 -25.65
C THR A 26 -1.98 6.51 -24.68
N ASP A 27 -2.87 5.65 -25.20
CA ASP A 27 -3.49 4.57 -24.40
C ASP A 27 -2.44 3.63 -23.77
N THR A 28 -1.29 3.47 -24.42
CA THR A 28 -0.16 2.68 -23.89
C THR A 28 0.49 3.38 -22.69
N ASP A 29 0.64 4.71 -22.74
CA ASP A 29 1.12 5.50 -21.60
C ASP A 29 0.13 5.39 -20.42
N ILE A 30 -1.18 5.47 -20.69
CA ILE A 30 -2.25 5.36 -19.67
C ILE A 30 -2.24 3.98 -19.02
N GLU A 31 -2.19 2.91 -19.81
CA GLU A 31 -2.19 1.54 -19.29
C GLU A 31 -0.91 1.25 -18.47
N SER A 32 0.23 1.80 -18.88
CA SER A 32 1.47 1.70 -18.10
C SER A 32 1.38 2.48 -16.79
N ALA A 33 0.79 3.68 -16.82
CA ALA A 33 0.55 4.50 -15.64
C ALA A 33 -0.43 3.84 -14.66
N ARG A 34 -1.50 3.22 -15.18
CA ARG A 34 -2.45 2.41 -14.40
C ARG A 34 -1.73 1.25 -13.71
N ARG A 35 -0.95 0.48 -14.45
CA ARG A 35 -0.17 -0.64 -13.90
C ARG A 35 0.79 -0.18 -12.81
N TYR A 36 1.47 0.95 -13.01
CA TYR A 36 2.34 1.53 -11.99
C TYR A 36 1.56 1.86 -10.71
N CYS A 37 0.47 2.62 -10.81
CA CYS A 37 -0.32 3.02 -9.64
C CYS A 37 -0.87 1.79 -8.90
N LEU A 38 -1.45 0.82 -9.62
CA LEU A 38 -1.95 -0.42 -9.02
C LEU A 38 -0.85 -1.25 -8.36
N THR A 39 0.36 -1.22 -8.90
CA THR A 39 1.52 -1.87 -8.28
C THR A 39 1.89 -1.15 -6.99
N GLN A 40 1.93 0.19 -6.96
CA GLN A 40 2.24 0.93 -5.73
C GLN A 40 1.23 0.71 -4.60
N LEU A 41 -0.04 0.40 -4.91
CA LEU A 41 -1.06 -0.01 -3.95
C LEU A 41 -0.86 -1.43 -3.41
N HIS A 42 0.38 -1.86 -3.19
CA HIS A 42 0.73 -3.12 -2.53
C HIS A 42 0.13 -3.24 -1.11
N ASP A 43 -0.39 -2.16 -0.54
CA ASP A 43 -1.28 -2.20 0.61
C ASP A 43 -2.57 -2.96 0.23
N TYR A 44 -2.72 -4.15 0.81
CA TYR A 44 -3.83 -5.05 0.52
C TYR A 44 -5.19 -4.35 0.68
N ASP A 45 -5.29 -3.40 1.62
CA ASP A 45 -6.53 -2.72 1.96
C ASP A 45 -7.00 -1.80 0.81
N ALA A 46 -6.15 -0.89 0.33
CA ALA A 46 -6.48 0.01 -0.78
C ALA A 46 -6.73 -0.75 -2.09
N HIS A 47 -5.97 -1.82 -2.35
CA HIS A 47 -6.19 -2.68 -3.53
C HIS A 47 -7.55 -3.39 -3.48
N LEU A 48 -8.01 -3.83 -2.31
CA LEU A 48 -9.33 -4.41 -2.13
C LEU A 48 -10.44 -3.36 -2.24
N ILE A 49 -10.32 -2.24 -1.52
CA ILE A 49 -11.31 -1.16 -1.49
C ILE A 49 -11.57 -0.61 -2.89
N ARG A 50 -10.51 -0.44 -3.71
CA ARG A 50 -10.64 -0.02 -5.11
C ARG A 50 -11.68 -0.82 -5.89
N ARG A 51 -11.86 -2.11 -5.62
CA ARG A 51 -12.81 -2.97 -6.35
C ARG A 51 -14.27 -2.63 -6.06
N PHE A 52 -14.54 -2.01 -4.91
CA PHE A 52 -15.86 -1.55 -4.50
C PHE A 52 -16.12 -0.10 -4.92
N VAL A 53 -15.07 0.66 -5.27
CA VAL A 53 -15.21 1.96 -5.91
C VAL A 53 -15.72 1.76 -7.35
N PRO A 54 -16.73 2.55 -7.81
CA PRO A 54 -17.29 2.40 -9.15
C PRO A 54 -16.23 2.44 -10.25
N HIS A 55 -16.36 1.58 -11.25
CA HIS A 55 -15.38 1.43 -12.34
C HIS A 55 -14.89 2.77 -12.95
N PRO A 56 -15.76 3.77 -13.23
CA PRO A 56 -15.32 5.03 -13.82
C PRO A 56 -14.45 5.92 -12.91
N VAL A 57 -14.28 5.54 -11.64
CA VAL A 57 -13.62 6.30 -10.57
C VAL A 57 -12.37 5.58 -10.08
N GLN A 58 -12.20 4.30 -10.41
CA GLN A 58 -11.09 3.48 -9.92
C GLN A 58 -9.71 3.99 -10.30
N ASP A 59 -9.57 4.66 -11.45
CA ASP A 59 -8.30 5.27 -11.89
C ASP A 59 -8.00 6.54 -11.09
N ALA A 60 -9.01 7.38 -10.80
CA ALA A 60 -8.86 8.51 -9.88
C ALA A 60 -8.45 8.04 -8.49
N TYR A 61 -9.16 7.05 -7.94
CA TYR A 61 -8.83 6.45 -6.65
C TYR A 61 -7.38 5.94 -6.63
N ALA A 62 -6.97 5.18 -7.66
CA ALA A 62 -5.62 4.63 -7.72
C ALA A 62 -4.54 5.71 -7.80
N ALA A 63 -4.73 6.74 -8.64
CA ALA A 63 -3.79 7.84 -8.76
C ALA A 63 -3.69 8.65 -7.46
N LEU A 64 -4.82 8.99 -6.85
CA LEU A 64 -4.88 9.76 -5.61
C LEU A 64 -4.26 9.01 -4.42
N ARG A 65 -4.53 7.70 -4.30
CA ARG A 65 -3.92 6.86 -3.26
C ARG A 65 -2.42 6.72 -3.45
N THR A 66 -1.97 6.55 -4.69
CA THR A 66 -0.53 6.50 -5.01
C THR A 66 0.15 7.84 -4.71
N LEU A 67 -0.50 8.97 -5.03
CA LEU A 67 -0.01 10.30 -4.66
C LEU A 67 0.16 10.42 -3.15
N ASN A 68 -0.83 10.01 -2.36
CA ASN A 68 -0.72 10.04 -0.91
C ASN A 68 0.46 9.19 -0.40
N LEU A 69 0.69 8.00 -0.98
CA LEU A 69 1.85 7.17 -0.63
C LEU A 69 3.18 7.84 -0.93
N GLU A 70 3.32 8.49 -2.09
CA GLU A 70 4.52 9.26 -2.43
C GLU A 70 4.75 10.40 -1.44
N LEU A 71 3.71 11.20 -1.16
CA LEU A 71 3.81 12.36 -0.26
C LEU A 71 4.12 11.97 1.19
N VAL A 72 3.52 10.88 1.70
CA VAL A 72 3.75 10.37 3.06
C VAL A 72 5.20 9.94 3.26
N ARG A 73 5.85 9.35 2.23
CA ARG A 73 7.22 8.84 2.32
C ARG A 73 8.29 9.92 2.18
N LEU A 74 7.95 11.10 1.65
CA LEU A 74 8.94 12.15 1.38
C LEU A 74 9.77 12.58 2.58
N PRO A 75 9.20 12.78 3.79
CA PRO A 75 9.99 13.11 4.99
C PRO A 75 11.02 12.03 5.34
N GLU A 76 10.75 10.77 4.98
CA GLU A 76 11.65 9.65 5.25
C GLU A 76 12.76 9.50 4.19
N LEU A 77 12.50 9.95 2.97
CA LEU A 77 13.40 9.80 1.82
C LEU A 77 14.34 10.98 1.63
N VAL A 78 14.11 12.11 2.30
CA VAL A 78 14.83 13.35 2.06
C VAL A 78 15.37 13.95 3.35
N SER A 79 16.68 13.86 3.53
CA SER A 79 17.36 14.43 4.71
C SER A 79 17.76 15.90 4.55
N ASN A 80 17.79 16.43 3.32
CA ASN A 80 18.10 17.83 3.06
C ASN A 80 16.79 18.64 2.89
N PRO A 81 16.49 19.61 3.78
CA PRO A 81 15.25 20.39 3.71
C PRO A 81 15.01 21.09 2.37
N THR A 82 16.08 21.58 1.71
CA THR A 82 15.99 22.21 0.39
C THR A 82 15.56 21.22 -0.68
N ILE A 83 16.09 19.99 -0.66
CA ILE A 83 15.68 18.92 -1.58
C ILE A 83 14.21 18.55 -1.31
N GLY A 84 13.79 18.54 -0.05
CA GLY A 84 12.41 18.26 0.35
C GLY A 84 11.44 19.29 -0.23
N ALA A 85 11.76 20.57 -0.06
CA ALA A 85 11.00 21.68 -0.62
C ALA A 85 10.93 21.62 -2.16
N LEU A 86 12.03 21.29 -2.83
CA LEU A 86 12.05 21.12 -4.29
C LEU A 86 11.13 19.97 -4.75
N ARG A 87 11.07 18.85 -4.01
CA ARG A 87 10.16 17.74 -4.33
C ARG A 87 8.70 18.09 -4.08
N MET A 88 8.39 18.80 -3.00
CA MET A 88 7.02 19.28 -2.75
C MET A 88 6.56 20.26 -3.83
N LYS A 89 7.44 21.20 -4.21
CA LYS A 89 7.19 22.11 -5.33
C LYS A 89 7.00 21.37 -6.66
N PHE A 90 7.80 20.34 -6.92
CA PHE A 90 7.61 19.48 -8.10
C PHE A 90 6.22 18.85 -8.12
N TRP A 91 5.74 18.31 -7.00
CA TRP A 91 4.40 17.73 -6.92
C TRP A 91 3.30 18.78 -7.11
N GLN A 92 3.41 19.93 -6.45
CA GLN A 92 2.48 21.04 -6.61
C GLN A 92 2.38 21.46 -8.09
N ASP A 93 3.52 21.74 -8.74
CA ASP A 93 3.59 22.13 -10.15
C ASP A 93 3.05 21.03 -11.09
N SER A 94 3.31 19.76 -10.77
CA SER A 94 2.87 18.61 -11.56
C SER A 94 1.36 18.42 -11.52
N ILE A 95 0.76 18.59 -10.33
CA ILE A 95 -0.68 18.59 -10.14
C ILE A 95 -1.30 19.78 -10.88
N ASP A 96 -0.76 21.00 -10.71
CA ASP A 96 -1.28 22.18 -11.39
C ASP A 96 -1.28 22.03 -12.92
N LYS A 97 -0.18 21.50 -13.49
CA LYS A 97 -0.07 21.19 -14.92
C LYS A 97 -1.06 20.11 -15.36
N THR A 98 -1.29 19.09 -14.53
CA THR A 98 -2.25 18.01 -14.79
C THR A 98 -3.68 18.55 -14.90
N PHE A 99 -4.09 19.40 -13.96
CA PHE A 99 -5.40 20.07 -13.99
C PHE A 99 -5.53 21.11 -15.11
N ALA A 100 -4.40 21.70 -15.56
CA ALA A 100 -4.34 22.57 -16.74
C ALA A 100 -4.35 21.80 -18.08
N GLY A 101 -4.53 20.47 -18.06
CA GLY A 101 -4.57 19.64 -19.25
C GLY A 101 -3.22 19.36 -19.90
N ARG A 102 -2.13 19.58 -19.16
CA ARG A 102 -0.74 19.37 -19.62
C ARG A 102 0.04 18.50 -18.62
N PRO A 103 -0.45 17.30 -18.27
CA PRO A 103 0.21 16.45 -17.29
C PRO A 103 1.67 16.17 -17.66
N PRO A 104 2.62 16.22 -16.71
CA PRO A 104 3.97 15.72 -16.93
C PRO A 104 3.96 14.21 -17.19
N ARG A 105 5.06 13.65 -17.70
CA ARG A 105 5.24 12.19 -17.89
C ARG A 105 5.53 11.46 -16.57
N GLU A 106 4.74 11.76 -15.57
CA GLU A 106 4.73 11.12 -14.25
C GLU A 106 3.49 10.20 -14.22
N PRO A 107 3.61 8.88 -13.99
CA PRO A 107 2.50 7.93 -14.01
C PRO A 107 1.25 8.40 -13.26
N ILE A 108 1.42 8.96 -12.05
CA ILE A 108 0.29 9.46 -11.24
C ILE A 108 -0.45 10.58 -11.97
N CYS A 109 0.29 11.51 -12.57
CA CYS A 109 -0.27 12.65 -13.30
C CYS A 109 -0.98 12.21 -14.59
N ILE A 110 -0.41 11.23 -15.31
CA ILE A 110 -1.02 10.67 -16.53
C ILE A 110 -2.37 10.01 -16.19
N LEU A 111 -2.38 9.16 -15.16
CA LEU A 111 -3.60 8.43 -14.77
C LEU A 111 -4.67 9.38 -14.21
N LEU A 112 -4.27 10.34 -13.38
CA LEU A 112 -5.17 11.38 -12.87
C LEU A 112 -5.74 12.22 -14.01
N HIS A 113 -4.92 12.62 -14.99
CA HIS A 113 -5.39 13.36 -16.16
C HIS A 113 -6.46 12.58 -16.93
N LYS A 114 -6.23 11.28 -17.20
CA LYS A 114 -7.21 10.43 -17.86
C LYS A 114 -8.53 10.37 -17.08
N ALA A 115 -8.45 10.19 -15.76
CA ALA A 115 -9.63 10.15 -14.91
C ALA A 115 -10.41 11.47 -14.93
N LEU A 116 -9.71 12.62 -14.95
CA LEU A 116 -10.32 13.95 -15.07
C LEU A 116 -10.98 14.16 -16.44
N GLN A 117 -10.39 13.66 -17.53
CA GLN A 117 -11.01 13.69 -18.86
C GLN A 117 -12.29 12.84 -18.89
N ASP A 118 -12.22 11.62 -18.35
CA ASP A 118 -13.38 10.73 -18.30
C ASP A 118 -14.49 11.27 -17.40
N LEU A 119 -14.15 12.00 -16.34
CA LEU A 119 -15.14 12.68 -15.51
C LEU A 119 -15.81 13.82 -16.28
N GLU A 120 -15.04 14.64 -16.99
CA GLU A 120 -15.59 15.75 -17.76
C GLU A 120 -16.60 15.30 -18.81
N THR A 121 -16.33 14.18 -19.49
CA THR A 121 -17.24 13.62 -20.49
C THR A 121 -18.55 13.13 -19.87
N ARG A 122 -18.54 12.70 -18.60
CA ARG A 122 -19.72 12.17 -17.88
C ARG A 122 -20.51 13.23 -17.11
N ALA A 123 -19.83 14.23 -16.55
CA ALA A 123 -20.39 15.13 -15.53
C ALA A 123 -20.08 16.62 -15.76
N GLY A 124 -19.35 16.96 -16.82
CA GLY A 124 -18.95 18.34 -17.13
C GLY A 124 -17.73 18.84 -16.35
N SER A 125 -17.36 20.10 -16.57
CA SER A 125 -16.08 20.67 -16.11
C SER A 125 -16.07 21.18 -14.66
N ALA A 126 -17.25 21.43 -14.07
CA ALA A 126 -17.38 22.03 -12.74
C ALA A 126 -16.68 21.18 -11.65
N THR A 127 -16.74 19.86 -11.78
CA THR A 127 -16.22 18.90 -10.81
C THR A 127 -14.69 18.88 -10.71
N LYS A 128 -13.98 19.30 -11.76
CA LYS A 128 -12.51 19.37 -11.75
C LYS A 128 -11.97 20.37 -10.73
N LYS A 129 -12.70 21.46 -10.46
CA LYS A 129 -12.28 22.52 -9.53
C LYS A 129 -12.22 22.00 -8.09
N SER A 130 -13.29 21.33 -7.65
CA SER A 130 -13.37 20.71 -6.32
C SER A 130 -12.26 19.67 -6.12
N ILE A 131 -12.06 18.76 -7.09
CA ILE A 131 -10.96 17.78 -7.01
C ILE A 131 -9.59 18.49 -6.93
N LYS A 132 -9.37 19.54 -7.74
CA LYS A 132 -8.11 20.30 -7.71
C LYS A 132 -7.86 20.90 -6.34
N PHE A 133 -8.89 21.47 -5.72
CA PHE A 133 -8.79 22.07 -4.41
C PHE A 133 -8.38 21.06 -3.36
N TRP A 134 -9.08 19.93 -3.28
CA TRP A 134 -8.78 18.86 -2.34
C TRP A 134 -7.36 18.32 -2.53
N VAL A 135 -6.96 18.03 -3.78
CA VAL A 135 -5.61 17.53 -4.06
C VAL A 135 -4.53 18.57 -3.69
N SER A 136 -4.77 19.85 -3.98
CA SER A 136 -3.84 20.94 -3.61
C SER A 136 -3.76 21.12 -2.10
N ARG A 137 -4.88 20.99 -1.38
CA ARG A 137 -4.93 21.03 0.08
C ARG A 137 -4.08 19.90 0.66
N LEU A 138 -4.26 18.66 0.19
CA LEU A 138 -3.45 17.52 0.61
C LEU A 138 -1.94 17.79 0.43
N VAL A 139 -1.52 18.26 -0.75
CA VAL A 139 -0.10 18.55 -1.05
C VAL A 139 0.44 19.63 -0.10
N LYS A 140 -0.28 20.74 0.07
CA LYS A 140 0.11 21.83 0.99
C LYS A 140 0.18 21.40 2.45
N THR A 141 -0.76 20.58 2.90
CA THR A 141 -0.76 20.04 4.27
C THR A 141 0.45 19.14 4.48
N ARG A 142 0.76 18.25 3.53
CA ARG A 142 1.96 17.40 3.61
C ARG A 142 3.25 18.23 3.61
N GLU A 143 3.30 19.32 2.83
CA GLU A 143 4.45 20.24 2.81
C GLU A 143 4.73 20.85 4.18
N LYS A 144 3.67 21.34 4.86
CA LYS A 144 3.78 21.91 6.22
C LYS A 144 4.32 20.91 7.25
N HIS A 145 4.05 19.62 7.05
CA HIS A 145 4.44 18.54 7.96
C HIS A 145 5.72 17.79 7.53
N MET A 146 6.48 18.31 6.56
CA MET A 146 7.72 17.68 6.06
C MET A 146 8.82 17.50 7.11
N THR A 147 8.74 18.22 8.24
CA THR A 147 9.72 18.15 9.33
C THR A 147 9.39 17.11 10.39
N ASN A 148 8.30 16.35 10.24
CA ASN A 148 7.85 15.33 11.21
C ASN A 148 7.78 15.84 12.67
N ARG A 149 7.37 17.10 12.85
CA ARG A 149 7.13 17.64 14.19
C ARG A 149 5.91 16.97 14.84
N PRO A 150 5.93 16.70 16.16
CA PRO A 150 4.77 16.19 16.89
C PRO A 150 3.57 17.13 16.78
N HIS A 151 2.37 16.57 16.88
CA HIS A 151 1.14 17.35 16.96
C HIS A 151 1.02 17.99 18.34
N THR A 152 0.64 19.27 18.43
CA THR A 152 0.58 19.96 19.72
C THR A 152 -0.57 19.50 20.60
N SER A 153 -1.66 19.06 19.98
CA SER A 153 -2.83 18.51 20.66
C SER A 153 -3.56 17.49 19.81
N LEU A 154 -4.47 16.74 20.45
CA LEU A 154 -5.35 15.80 19.75
C LEU A 154 -6.17 16.51 18.65
N ALA A 155 -6.64 17.73 18.92
CA ALA A 155 -7.36 18.54 17.94
C ALA A 155 -6.50 18.89 16.70
N THR A 156 -5.21 19.19 16.87
CA THR A 156 -4.32 19.43 15.72
C THR A 156 -4.02 18.17 14.90
N LEU A 157 -4.08 16.99 15.53
CA LEU A 157 -4.00 15.72 14.82
C LEU A 157 -5.28 15.44 14.02
N GLU A 158 -6.45 15.78 14.57
CA GLU A 158 -7.72 15.69 13.85
C GLU A 158 -7.77 16.65 12.66
N GLU A 159 -7.34 17.90 12.83
CA GLU A 159 -7.22 18.88 11.75
C GLU A 159 -6.27 18.40 10.66
N TYR A 160 -5.14 17.80 11.04
CA TYR A 160 -4.23 17.18 10.09
C TYR A 160 -4.89 16.01 9.32
N ALA A 161 -5.61 15.15 10.02
CA ALA A 161 -6.29 14.01 9.43
C ALA A 161 -7.41 14.45 8.47
N GLU A 162 -8.15 15.51 8.80
CA GLU A 162 -9.14 16.15 7.93
C GLU A 162 -8.49 16.68 6.64
N ASN A 163 -7.40 17.43 6.80
CA ASN A 163 -6.69 18.05 5.69
C ASN A 163 -5.79 17.08 4.88
N THR A 164 -5.81 15.78 5.21
CA THR A 164 -5.08 14.74 4.48
C THR A 164 -5.96 13.57 4.06
N TYR A 165 -6.44 12.76 5.00
CA TYR A 165 -7.19 11.53 4.73
C TYR A 165 -8.66 11.81 4.40
N SER A 166 -9.35 12.72 5.10
CA SER A 166 -10.71 13.15 4.70
C SER A 166 -10.67 13.84 3.35
N THR A 167 -9.73 14.75 3.15
CA THR A 167 -9.47 15.44 1.87
C THR A 167 -9.26 14.46 0.70
N LEU A 168 -8.57 13.33 0.94
CA LEU A 168 -8.40 12.27 -0.05
C LEU A 168 -9.72 11.56 -0.39
N MET A 169 -10.59 11.36 0.60
CA MET A 169 -11.94 10.83 0.40
C MET A 169 -12.82 11.82 -0.36
N TYR A 170 -12.79 13.11 -0.01
CA TYR A 170 -13.52 14.17 -0.74
C TYR A 170 -13.08 14.25 -2.21
N ALA A 171 -11.78 14.19 -2.49
CA ALA A 171 -11.28 14.17 -3.87
C ALA A 171 -11.78 12.95 -4.66
N THR A 172 -11.92 11.80 -3.98
CA THR A 172 -12.46 10.56 -4.58
C THR A 172 -13.96 10.67 -4.82
N LEU A 173 -14.73 11.17 -3.84
CA LEU A 173 -16.18 11.39 -3.95
C LEU A 173 -16.50 12.43 -5.02
N ALA A 174 -15.73 13.51 -5.08
CA ALA A 174 -15.80 14.50 -6.14
C ALA A 174 -15.42 13.91 -7.52
N SER A 175 -14.74 12.78 -7.60
CA SER A 175 -14.54 12.09 -8.90
C SER A 175 -15.80 11.33 -9.38
N MET A 176 -16.90 11.44 -8.64
CA MET A 176 -18.23 10.90 -8.92
C MET A 176 -19.21 12.05 -9.16
N PRO A 177 -20.30 11.83 -9.92
CA PRO A 177 -21.41 12.77 -9.98
C PRO A 177 -22.27 12.68 -8.69
N LEU A 178 -21.63 12.88 -7.54
CA LEU A 178 -22.22 12.80 -6.21
C LEU A 178 -21.88 14.09 -5.45
N ARG A 179 -22.91 14.80 -4.99
CA ARG A 179 -22.80 16.01 -4.17
C ARG A 179 -23.73 15.85 -2.98
N SER A 180 -23.20 15.31 -1.88
CA SER A 180 -24.02 14.98 -0.72
C SER A 180 -23.31 15.39 0.54
N MET A 181 -23.91 16.31 1.29
CA MET A 181 -23.41 16.73 2.59
C MET A 181 -23.33 15.57 3.57
N ASN A 182 -24.29 14.66 3.50
CA ASN A 182 -24.33 13.47 4.33
C ASN A 182 -23.16 12.51 4.03
N VAL A 183 -22.80 12.34 2.76
CA VAL A 183 -21.68 11.46 2.39
C VAL A 183 -20.33 12.13 2.69
N ASP A 184 -20.20 13.44 2.46
CA ASP A 184 -18.99 14.19 2.84
C ASP A 184 -18.82 14.20 4.37
N HIS A 185 -19.89 14.38 5.13
CA HIS A 185 -19.83 14.35 6.58
C HIS A 185 -19.46 12.95 7.13
N LEU A 186 -19.97 11.85 6.53
CA LEU A 186 -19.48 10.50 6.82
C LEU A 186 -17.99 10.35 6.46
N ALA A 187 -17.57 10.88 5.31
CA ALA A 187 -16.18 10.81 4.87
C ALA A 187 -15.24 11.63 5.76
N SER A 188 -15.69 12.73 6.38
CA SER A 188 -14.93 13.50 7.37
C SER A 188 -14.56 12.64 8.57
N HIS A 189 -15.55 12.02 9.20
CA HIS A 189 -15.30 11.17 10.37
C HIS A 189 -14.42 9.97 10.03
N ILE A 190 -14.70 9.28 8.92
CA ILE A 190 -13.90 8.13 8.49
C ILE A 190 -12.48 8.56 8.14
N GLY A 191 -12.31 9.68 7.44
CA GLY A 191 -11.02 10.25 7.07
C GLY A 191 -10.19 10.65 8.28
N LYS A 192 -10.80 11.33 9.26
CA LYS A 192 -10.17 11.66 10.55
C LYS A 192 -9.68 10.40 11.26
N ALA A 193 -10.53 9.37 11.38
CA ALA A 193 -10.15 8.09 11.97
C ALA A 193 -8.97 7.43 11.22
N CYS A 194 -9.02 7.39 9.89
CA CYS A 194 -7.95 6.85 9.05
C CYS A 194 -6.61 7.60 9.24
N GLY A 195 -6.64 8.92 9.34
CA GLY A 195 -5.43 9.73 9.55
C GLY A 195 -4.82 9.53 10.93
N ILE A 196 -5.64 9.47 11.98
CA ILE A 196 -5.17 9.14 13.33
C ILE A 196 -4.58 7.72 13.35
N VAL A 197 -5.26 6.73 12.75
CA VAL A 197 -4.75 5.36 12.63
C VAL A 197 -3.42 5.31 11.88
N ALA A 198 -3.25 6.10 10.82
CA ALA A 198 -1.99 6.15 10.09
C ALA A 198 -0.82 6.66 10.95
N VAL A 199 -1.08 7.66 11.81
CA VAL A 199 -0.09 8.14 12.79
C VAL A 199 0.25 7.05 13.81
N LEU A 200 -0.75 6.37 14.37
CA LEU A 200 -0.54 5.26 15.31
C LEU A 200 0.25 4.09 14.68
N ARG A 201 -0.07 3.76 13.43
CA ARG A 201 0.62 2.73 12.63
C ARG A 201 2.04 3.11 12.29
N GLY A 202 2.32 4.41 12.20
CA GLY A 202 3.65 4.94 11.93
C GLY A 202 4.61 4.83 13.11
N ILE A 203 4.13 4.72 14.36
CA ILE A 203 4.98 4.78 15.57
C ILE A 203 6.18 3.82 15.50
N PRO A 204 6.01 2.51 15.21
CA PRO A 204 7.16 1.59 15.21
C PRO A 204 8.17 1.89 14.12
N VAL A 205 7.73 2.47 12.99
CA VAL A 205 8.57 2.81 11.84
C VAL A 205 9.27 4.16 12.05
N LEU A 206 8.59 5.09 12.70
CA LEU A 206 9.06 6.46 12.91
C LEU A 206 10.02 6.58 14.09
N ALA A 207 9.74 5.85 15.18
CA ALA A 207 10.55 5.85 16.39
C ALA A 207 11.78 4.93 16.31
N ALA A 208 11.77 3.89 15.46
CA ALA A 208 12.89 2.98 15.34
C ALA A 208 14.12 3.67 14.72
N PRO A 209 15.34 3.42 15.25
CA PRO A 209 16.55 3.93 14.64
C PRO A 209 16.70 3.31 13.24
N PRO A 210 16.92 4.14 12.20
CA PRO A 210 17.16 3.63 10.85
C PRO A 210 18.40 2.71 10.82
N PRO A 211 18.38 1.63 10.02
CA PRO A 211 19.53 0.75 9.88
C PRO A 211 20.72 1.50 9.27
N PRO A 212 21.96 1.19 9.66
CA PRO A 212 23.15 1.82 9.08
C PRO A 212 23.20 1.56 7.57
N VAL A 213 23.45 2.62 6.79
CA VAL A 213 23.53 2.53 5.33
C VAL A 213 24.92 2.01 4.97
N GLN A 214 24.99 0.83 4.36
CA GLN A 214 26.23 0.32 3.81
C GLN A 214 26.55 1.06 2.50
N THR A 215 27.53 1.96 2.54
CA THR A 215 28.07 2.59 1.33
C THR A 215 29.37 1.89 0.91
N PRO A 216 29.80 2.01 -0.37
CA PRO A 216 31.12 1.54 -0.81
C PRO A 216 32.29 2.11 0.00
N SER A 217 32.07 3.25 0.68
CA SER A 217 33.04 3.96 1.51
C SER A 217 33.01 3.53 2.99
N GLY A 218 32.10 2.62 3.38
CA GLY A 218 31.88 2.18 4.76
C GLY A 218 30.45 2.42 5.25
N PRO A 219 30.14 2.01 6.50
CA PRO A 219 28.85 2.31 7.12
C PRO A 219 28.75 3.82 7.40
N GLU A 220 27.78 4.48 6.76
CA GLU A 220 27.44 5.88 7.08
C GLU A 220 26.36 5.93 8.15
N SER A 221 26.47 6.92 9.04
CA SER A 221 25.41 7.21 10.01
C SER A 221 24.12 7.55 9.26
N PRO A 222 22.99 6.94 9.65
CA PRO A 222 21.73 7.25 9.00
C PRO A 222 21.41 8.75 9.14
N THR A 223 20.90 9.33 8.07
CA THR A 223 20.67 10.77 7.95
C THR A 223 19.29 11.22 8.44
N ARG A 224 18.50 10.31 9.01
CA ARG A 224 17.13 10.58 9.49
C ARG A 224 17.07 10.50 11.00
N GLU A 225 16.52 11.53 11.61
CA GLU A 225 16.18 11.56 13.04
C GLU A 225 14.90 10.74 13.30
N PRO A 226 14.83 9.99 14.42
CA PRO A 226 13.60 9.34 14.84
C PRO A 226 12.54 10.41 15.15
N ALA A 227 11.27 10.06 14.96
CA ALA A 227 10.16 10.97 15.18
C ALA A 227 9.02 10.26 15.92
N LEU A 228 8.36 10.99 16.82
CA LEU A 228 7.13 10.53 17.47
C LEU A 228 6.00 11.52 17.20
N LEU A 229 5.10 11.15 16.28
CA LEU A 229 3.99 12.03 15.86
C LEU A 229 2.77 11.95 16.79
N LEU A 230 2.92 11.52 18.03
CA LEU A 230 1.81 11.52 18.98
C LEU A 230 1.49 12.97 19.43
N PRO A 231 0.24 13.27 19.79
CA PRO A 231 -0.13 14.54 20.39
C PRO A 231 0.61 14.79 21.71
N LEU A 232 1.20 15.98 21.85
CA LEU A 232 1.97 16.37 23.03
C LEU A 232 1.11 16.39 24.31
N ASP A 233 -0.16 16.77 24.21
CA ASP A 233 -1.11 16.74 25.32
C ASP A 233 -1.40 15.31 25.81
N ALA A 234 -1.58 14.36 24.90
CA ALA A 234 -1.78 12.95 25.22
C ALA A 234 -0.52 12.34 25.83
N MET A 235 0.66 12.67 25.29
CA MET A 235 1.95 12.25 25.85
C MET A 235 2.17 12.81 27.25
N ALA A 236 1.91 14.11 27.46
CA ALA A 236 2.11 14.77 28.74
C ALA A 236 1.19 14.18 29.83
N GLU A 237 -0.09 13.94 29.51
CA GLU A 237 -1.05 13.35 30.45
C GLU A 237 -0.65 11.93 30.88
N ALA A 238 -0.13 11.14 29.94
CA ALA A 238 0.37 9.79 30.21
C ALA A 238 1.80 9.74 30.76
N GLY A 239 2.48 10.89 30.92
CA GLY A 239 3.86 10.95 31.43
C GLY A 239 4.92 10.42 30.46
N VAL A 240 4.64 10.37 29.16
CA VAL A 240 5.55 9.85 28.13
C VAL A 240 6.69 10.82 27.87
N LYS A 241 7.92 10.31 27.88
CA LYS A 241 9.10 11.02 27.40
C LYS A 241 9.50 10.47 26.04
N GLU A 242 9.63 11.35 25.06
CA GLU A 242 9.94 10.98 23.67
C GLU A 242 11.25 10.16 23.56
N GLU A 243 12.31 10.59 24.26
CA GLU A 243 13.59 9.88 24.28
C GLU A 243 13.48 8.45 24.83
N ASP A 244 12.59 8.20 25.79
CA ASP A 244 12.38 6.85 26.32
C ASP A 244 11.72 5.95 25.26
N VAL A 245 10.81 6.49 24.44
CA VAL A 245 10.22 5.76 23.30
C VAL A 245 11.29 5.39 22.27
N PHE A 246 12.20 6.30 21.95
CA PHE A 246 13.28 6.04 20.98
C PHE A 246 14.28 4.99 21.46
N ARG A 247 14.57 4.95 22.77
CA ARG A 247 15.55 4.01 23.34
C ARG A 247 14.96 2.67 23.72
N GLN A 248 13.75 2.68 24.27
CA GLN A 248 13.14 1.54 24.95
C GLN A 248 11.95 0.97 24.17
N GLY A 249 11.49 1.67 23.13
CA GLY A 249 10.38 1.27 22.27
C GLY A 249 9.12 0.99 23.09
N PRO A 250 8.56 -0.24 23.02
CA PRO A 250 7.34 -0.58 23.74
C PRO A 250 7.47 -0.52 25.27
N ASN A 251 8.70 -0.50 25.82
CA ASN A 251 8.90 -0.46 27.27
C ASN A 251 8.90 0.97 27.85
N ALA A 252 8.73 2.00 27.01
CA ALA A 252 8.64 3.37 27.47
C ALA A 252 7.38 3.58 28.32
N ALA A 253 7.57 4.07 29.55
CA ALA A 253 6.47 4.28 30.50
C ALA A 253 5.42 5.25 29.92
N GLY A 254 4.15 4.89 30.07
CA GLY A 254 3.00 5.69 29.62
C GLY A 254 2.68 5.61 28.13
N LEU A 255 3.52 4.95 27.30
CA LEU A 255 3.34 4.95 25.85
C LEU A 255 2.00 4.32 25.44
N GLN A 256 1.67 3.16 26.02
CA GLN A 256 0.41 2.45 25.75
C GLN A 256 -0.80 3.28 26.16
N ASP A 257 -0.72 4.04 27.25
CA ASP A 257 -1.80 4.91 27.72
C ASP A 257 -2.01 6.11 26.78
N ALA A 258 -0.92 6.73 26.31
CA ALA A 258 -0.99 7.78 25.29
C ALA A 258 -1.57 7.23 23.97
N VAL A 259 -1.13 6.04 23.54
CA VAL A 259 -1.65 5.37 22.34
C VAL A 259 -3.13 5.01 22.52
N PHE A 260 -3.54 4.54 23.69
CA PHE A 260 -4.93 4.26 24.04
C PHE A 260 -5.80 5.50 23.89
N LYS A 261 -5.38 6.63 24.46
CA LYS A 261 -6.11 7.90 24.36
C LYS A 261 -6.30 8.34 22.91
N VAL A 262 -5.26 8.28 22.09
CA VAL A 262 -5.32 8.66 20.67
C VAL A 262 -6.14 7.65 19.85
N ALA A 263 -6.01 6.35 20.13
CA ALA A 263 -6.80 5.29 19.49
C ALA A 263 -8.30 5.41 19.82
N THR A 264 -8.63 5.82 21.05
CA THR A 264 -10.00 6.09 21.47
C THR A 264 -10.63 7.16 20.60
N ARG A 265 -9.92 8.27 20.35
CA ARG A 265 -10.43 9.33 19.46
C ARG A 265 -10.69 8.86 18.03
N ALA A 266 -9.81 8.03 17.47
CA ALA A 266 -10.06 7.43 16.17
C ALA A 266 -11.31 6.54 16.16
N ASN A 267 -11.50 5.75 17.22
CA ASN A 267 -12.67 4.89 17.36
C ASN A 267 -13.96 5.70 17.57
N ASP A 268 -13.92 6.82 18.30
CA ASP A 268 -15.06 7.71 18.49
C ASP A 268 -15.59 8.21 17.15
N HIS A 269 -14.72 8.66 16.25
CA HIS A 269 -15.14 9.05 14.89
C HIS A 269 -15.78 7.89 14.11
N LEU A 270 -15.28 6.65 14.26
CA LEU A 270 -15.90 5.49 13.62
C LEU A 270 -17.26 5.14 14.24
N ILE A 271 -17.43 5.36 15.55
CA ILE A 271 -18.74 5.22 16.22
C ILE A 271 -19.70 6.28 15.70
N THR A 272 -19.30 7.56 15.69
CA THR A 272 -20.11 8.67 15.17
C THR A 272 -20.53 8.40 13.72
N ALA A 273 -19.61 7.98 12.85
CA ALA A 273 -19.94 7.63 11.46
C ALA A 273 -20.96 6.48 11.36
N ARG A 274 -20.88 5.46 12.24
CA ARG A 274 -21.86 4.36 12.26
C ARG A 274 -23.23 4.81 12.75
N GLU A 275 -23.28 5.64 13.79
CA GLU A 275 -24.52 6.19 14.33
C GLU A 275 -25.20 7.11 13.31
N MET A 276 -24.43 8.00 12.69
CA MET A 276 -24.87 8.85 11.59
C MET A 276 -25.40 8.02 10.42
N LEU A 277 -24.67 6.98 9.98
CA LEU A 277 -25.12 6.07 8.93
C LEU A 277 -26.44 5.36 9.29
N LYS A 278 -26.64 4.99 10.56
CA LYS A 278 -27.87 4.37 11.05
C LYS A 278 -29.06 5.35 10.97
N LYS A 279 -28.87 6.60 11.42
CA LYS A 279 -29.89 7.66 11.36
C LYS A 279 -30.28 8.00 9.93
N LEU A 280 -29.29 8.24 9.07
CA LEU A 280 -29.53 8.54 7.65
C LEU A 280 -30.25 7.39 6.93
N LYS A 281 -29.99 6.14 7.31
CA LYS A 281 -30.72 4.97 6.79
C LYS A 281 -32.18 4.91 7.27
N ALA A 282 -32.48 5.47 8.43
CA ALA A 282 -33.83 5.62 8.96
C ALA A 282 -34.56 6.84 8.38
N GLY A 283 -33.91 7.66 7.55
CA GLY A 283 -34.46 8.91 7.02
C GLY A 283 -34.41 10.08 8.02
N GLU A 284 -33.64 9.94 9.09
CA GLU A 284 -33.36 10.99 10.06
C GLU A 284 -32.17 11.85 9.61
N ASP A 285 -32.00 13.02 10.24
CA ASP A 285 -30.80 13.85 10.07
C ASP A 285 -29.54 13.16 10.65
N ALA A 286 -28.35 13.61 10.22
CA ALA A 286 -27.06 13.13 10.68
C ALA A 286 -26.92 13.13 12.22
N GLY A 287 -27.65 14.02 12.91
CA GLY A 287 -27.74 14.06 14.36
C GLY A 287 -26.77 15.06 15.01
N HIS A 288 -25.93 15.70 14.22
CA HIS A 288 -25.19 16.92 14.54
C HIS A 288 -24.80 17.64 13.25
N GLU A 289 -24.48 18.93 13.37
CA GLU A 289 -24.03 19.73 12.23
C GLU A 289 -22.69 19.23 11.69
N PHE A 290 -22.52 19.34 10.37
CA PHE A 290 -21.25 19.08 9.73
C PHE A 290 -20.34 20.30 9.87
N GLU A 291 -19.32 20.23 10.73
CA GLU A 291 -18.45 21.38 11.03
C GLU A 291 -17.70 21.97 9.82
N HIS A 292 -17.55 21.21 8.73
CA HIS A 292 -16.88 21.65 7.50
C HIS A 292 -17.84 22.04 6.37
N HIS A 293 -19.16 22.06 6.58
CA HIS A 293 -20.15 22.36 5.52
C HIS A 293 -19.95 23.73 4.84
N GLY A 294 -19.39 24.70 5.56
CA GLY A 294 -19.14 26.06 5.06
C GLY A 294 -17.80 26.24 4.34
N GLU A 295 -16.96 25.21 4.22
CA GLU A 295 -15.71 25.33 3.48
C GLU A 295 -15.96 25.38 1.97
N GLY A 296 -15.30 26.32 1.29
CA GLY A 296 -15.70 26.80 -0.03
C GLY A 296 -15.71 25.82 -1.22
N GLU A 297 -15.46 24.53 -1.02
CA GLU A 297 -15.52 23.50 -2.08
C GLU A 297 -16.42 22.31 -1.73
N HIS A 298 -17.14 22.38 -0.61
CA HIS A 298 -18.32 21.58 -0.34
C HIS A 298 -19.52 22.26 -1.02
N PHE A 299 -19.90 21.74 -2.19
CA PHE A 299 -21.05 22.24 -2.96
C PHE A 299 -22.14 21.18 -3.00
N TYR A 300 -23.33 21.53 -2.55
CA TYR A 300 -24.50 20.66 -2.50
C TYR A 300 -25.64 21.27 -3.30
N ASP A 301 -26.39 20.43 -4.02
CA ASP A 301 -27.60 20.86 -4.71
C ASP A 301 -28.80 20.72 -3.74
N ASP A 302 -29.58 21.77 -3.53
CA ASP A 302 -30.66 21.83 -2.51
C ASP A 302 -31.91 21.00 -2.87
N GLU A 303 -32.03 20.51 -4.11
CA GLU A 303 -33.25 19.88 -4.60
C GLU A 303 -33.24 18.35 -4.46
N GLY A 304 -34.06 17.83 -3.55
CA GLY A 304 -34.52 16.43 -3.57
C GLY A 304 -33.46 15.38 -3.23
N SER A 305 -32.52 15.70 -2.33
CA SER A 305 -31.51 14.76 -1.83
C SER A 305 -32.15 13.46 -1.33
N ASN A 306 -31.67 12.33 -1.87
CA ASN A 306 -32.05 11.01 -1.40
C ASN A 306 -30.82 10.39 -0.73
N SER A 307 -30.69 10.66 0.57
CA SER A 307 -29.55 10.24 1.40
C SER A 307 -29.21 8.76 1.23
N LEU A 308 -30.21 7.88 1.14
CA LEU A 308 -29.99 6.44 0.94
C LEU A 308 -29.30 6.15 -0.39
N ARG A 309 -29.80 6.73 -1.48
CA ARG A 309 -29.20 6.55 -2.82
C ARG A 309 -27.78 7.10 -2.87
N GLU A 310 -27.55 8.26 -2.28
CA GLU A 310 -26.25 8.94 -2.21
C GLU A 310 -25.24 8.12 -1.41
N ILE A 311 -25.65 7.60 -0.25
CA ILE A 311 -24.84 6.67 0.56
C ILE A 311 -24.48 5.43 -0.25
N HIS A 312 -25.46 4.84 -0.95
CA HIS A 312 -25.20 3.67 -1.81
C HIS A 312 -24.19 3.96 -2.91
N GLN A 313 -24.22 5.15 -3.50
CA GLN A 313 -23.24 5.57 -4.51
C GLN A 313 -21.85 5.77 -3.90
N GLY A 314 -21.75 6.46 -2.76
CA GLY A 314 -20.48 6.73 -2.07
C GLY A 314 -19.90 5.55 -1.28
N PHE A 315 -20.67 4.47 -1.09
CA PHE A 315 -20.35 3.38 -0.15
C PHE A 315 -18.96 2.78 -0.35
N GLY A 316 -18.53 2.61 -1.61
CA GLY A 316 -17.20 2.08 -1.93
C GLY A 316 -16.05 2.92 -1.35
N VAL A 317 -16.21 4.24 -1.27
CA VAL A 317 -15.23 5.15 -0.66
C VAL A 317 -15.30 5.07 0.87
N LEU A 318 -16.49 4.91 1.45
CA LEU A 318 -16.69 4.79 2.90
C LEU A 318 -16.09 3.49 3.49
N LEU A 319 -15.77 2.49 2.66
CA LEU A 319 -15.10 1.25 3.10
C LEU A 319 -13.68 1.47 3.65
N GLU A 320 -13.10 2.66 3.49
CA GLU A 320 -11.86 3.07 4.18
C GLU A 320 -11.96 2.96 5.71
N ALA A 321 -13.17 2.97 6.28
CA ALA A 321 -13.41 2.72 7.70
C ALA A 321 -13.00 1.30 8.15
N VAL A 322 -13.05 0.32 7.25
CA VAL A 322 -12.80 -1.10 7.57
C VAL A 322 -11.36 -1.35 8.01
N PRO A 323 -10.32 -0.98 7.23
CA PRO A 323 -8.93 -1.18 7.67
C PRO A 323 -8.57 -0.35 8.90
N ALA A 324 -9.15 0.85 9.06
CA ALA A 324 -8.99 1.65 10.27
C ALA A 324 -9.52 0.90 11.51
N GLN A 325 -10.76 0.40 11.45
CA GLN A 325 -11.36 -0.39 12.53
C GLN A 325 -10.56 -1.66 12.81
N GLN A 326 -10.10 -2.35 11.76
CA GLN A 326 -9.34 -3.58 11.91
C GLN A 326 -7.99 -3.33 12.62
N TYR A 327 -7.30 -2.25 12.28
CA TYR A 327 -6.07 -1.87 12.95
C TYR A 327 -6.31 -1.55 14.44
N LEU A 328 -7.33 -0.73 14.75
CA LEU A 328 -7.69 -0.38 16.13
C LEU A 328 -8.01 -1.63 16.96
N GLY A 329 -8.76 -2.59 16.40
CA GLY A 329 -9.04 -3.85 17.10
C GLY A 329 -7.83 -4.77 17.27
N ARG A 330 -6.78 -4.65 16.44
CA ARG A 330 -5.50 -5.35 16.67
C ARG A 330 -4.67 -4.64 17.74
N LEU A 331 -4.70 -3.31 17.75
CA LEU A 331 -4.03 -2.48 18.74
C LEU A 331 -4.60 -2.71 20.13
N GLU A 332 -5.93 -2.75 20.28
CA GLU A 332 -6.61 -3.13 21.52
C GLU A 332 -6.18 -4.52 22.02
N LYS A 333 -6.17 -5.53 21.13
CA LYS A 333 -5.70 -6.90 21.47
C LYS A 333 -4.23 -6.95 21.87
N ALA A 334 -3.43 -5.99 21.39
CA ALA A 334 -2.03 -5.83 21.74
C ALA A 334 -1.85 -4.95 22.99
N ASN A 335 -2.91 -4.68 23.76
CA ASN A 335 -2.89 -3.78 24.91
C ASN A 335 -2.31 -2.40 24.57
N PHE A 336 -2.71 -1.88 23.41
CA PHE A 336 -2.27 -0.59 22.87
C PHE A 336 -0.76 -0.45 22.67
N ASP A 337 -0.02 -1.57 22.60
CA ASP A 337 1.36 -1.58 22.14
C ASP A 337 1.41 -1.54 20.60
N PRO A 338 1.83 -0.41 19.99
CA PRO A 338 1.91 -0.31 18.54
C PRO A 338 3.01 -1.19 17.93
N PHE A 339 4.04 -1.60 18.70
CA PHE A 339 5.13 -2.45 18.23
C PHE A 339 4.74 -3.93 18.15
N ALA A 340 3.76 -4.35 18.96
CA ALA A 340 3.21 -5.70 18.93
C ALA A 340 2.17 -5.89 17.81
N VAL A 341 1.62 -4.81 17.26
CA VAL A 341 0.72 -4.89 16.11
C VAL A 341 1.52 -5.23 14.86
N LYS A 342 1.40 -6.49 14.44
CA LYS A 342 1.76 -6.87 13.08
C LYS A 342 0.82 -6.13 12.13
N THR A 343 1.27 -4.97 11.63
CA THR A 343 0.79 -4.45 10.35
C THR A 343 0.87 -5.63 9.41
N GLY A 344 -0.20 -5.94 8.69
CA GLY A 344 -0.23 -7.10 7.81
C GLY A 344 0.98 -7.00 6.92
N ASP A 345 2.03 -7.73 7.28
CA ASP A 345 3.31 -7.61 6.65
C ASP A 345 3.02 -7.87 5.18
N VAL A 346 3.37 -6.92 4.32
CA VAL A 346 3.99 -7.34 3.08
C VAL A 346 5.29 -8.03 3.51
N VAL A 347 5.17 -9.21 4.12
CA VAL A 347 6.28 -10.14 4.15
C VAL A 347 6.49 -10.31 2.68
N ALA A 348 7.65 -9.89 2.16
CA ALA A 348 7.96 -10.05 0.75
C ALA A 348 7.61 -11.50 0.38
N LYS A 349 6.42 -11.69 -0.22
CA LYS A 349 5.87 -13.01 -0.44
C LYS A 349 6.62 -13.49 -1.66
N MET A 350 7.55 -14.39 -1.42
CA MET A 350 8.36 -14.94 -2.48
C MET A 350 7.53 -16.05 -3.13
N LEU A 351 7.52 -16.06 -4.45
CA LEU A 351 6.97 -17.19 -5.18
C LEU A 351 7.97 -18.35 -5.07
N TYR A 352 7.50 -19.49 -4.60
CA TYR A 352 8.27 -20.71 -4.52
C TYR A 352 7.63 -21.80 -5.37
N GLU A 353 8.49 -22.65 -5.92
CA GLU A 353 8.10 -23.92 -6.52
C GLU A 353 8.76 -25.06 -5.77
N LEU A 354 7.93 -25.92 -5.21
CA LEU A 354 8.31 -27.18 -4.60
C LEU A 354 8.14 -28.28 -5.63
N VAL A 355 9.21 -29.05 -5.88
CA VAL A 355 9.16 -30.35 -6.54
C VAL A 355 9.43 -31.41 -5.48
N ALA A 356 8.42 -32.23 -5.21
CA ALA A 356 8.50 -33.30 -4.22
C ALA A 356 8.52 -34.66 -4.91
N ILE A 357 9.46 -35.50 -4.49
CA ILE A 357 9.61 -36.90 -4.90
C ILE A 357 9.25 -37.75 -3.69
N VAL A 358 8.08 -38.37 -3.74
CA VAL A 358 7.53 -39.21 -2.67
C VAL A 358 7.71 -40.67 -3.04
N ARG A 359 7.74 -41.56 -2.05
CA ARG A 359 7.69 -43.00 -2.27
C ARG A 359 6.48 -43.37 -3.16
N PRO A 360 6.68 -44.16 -4.23
CA PRO A 360 5.57 -44.58 -5.09
C PRO A 360 4.77 -45.71 -4.44
N GLY A 361 3.53 -45.90 -4.89
CA GLY A 361 2.67 -47.03 -4.50
C GLY A 361 1.36 -46.64 -3.80
N ASN A 362 1.27 -45.44 -3.23
CA ASN A 362 0.05 -44.97 -2.56
C ASN A 362 -0.20 -43.47 -2.85
N LEU A 363 -1.24 -43.19 -3.65
CA LEU A 363 -1.63 -41.80 -3.98
C LEU A 363 -2.16 -41.03 -2.76
N GLY A 364 -2.72 -41.73 -1.77
CA GLY A 364 -3.21 -41.12 -0.52
C GLY A 364 -2.09 -40.43 0.25
N GLU A 365 -0.93 -41.07 0.36
CA GLU A 365 0.26 -40.51 1.02
C GLU A 365 0.76 -39.24 0.30
N VAL A 366 0.76 -39.24 -1.03
CA VAL A 366 1.13 -38.07 -1.82
C VAL A 366 0.17 -36.92 -1.57
N LYS A 367 -1.14 -37.20 -1.50
CA LYS A 367 -2.18 -36.21 -1.22
C LYS A 367 -2.04 -35.62 0.17
N GLU A 368 -1.78 -36.44 1.19
CA GLU A 368 -1.57 -35.98 2.57
C GLU A 368 -0.37 -35.04 2.69
N ILE A 369 0.76 -35.37 2.06
CA ILE A 369 1.96 -34.51 2.06
C ILE A 369 1.64 -33.17 1.37
N ALA A 370 0.98 -33.21 0.22
CA ALA A 370 0.56 -32.00 -0.48
C ALA A 370 -0.42 -31.15 0.36
N GLN A 371 -1.35 -31.79 1.09
CA GLN A 371 -2.28 -31.11 1.99
C GLN A 371 -1.55 -30.47 3.18
N THR A 372 -0.57 -31.14 3.78
CA THR A 372 0.25 -30.59 4.87
C THR A 372 0.96 -29.32 4.43
N VAL A 373 1.64 -29.36 3.26
CA VAL A 373 2.32 -28.16 2.72
C VAL A 373 1.30 -27.06 2.40
N GLY A 374 0.21 -27.40 1.71
CA GLY A 374 -0.83 -26.43 1.37
C GLY A 374 -1.46 -25.78 2.60
N SER A 375 -1.72 -26.55 3.66
CA SER A 375 -2.26 -26.04 4.91
C SER A 375 -1.27 -25.11 5.61
N LEU A 376 0.02 -25.46 5.64
CA LEU A 376 1.06 -24.62 6.25
C LEU A 376 1.22 -23.28 5.52
N VAL A 377 1.11 -23.28 4.18
CA VAL A 377 1.06 -22.06 3.36
C VAL A 377 -0.17 -21.22 3.72
N LEU A 378 -1.37 -21.80 3.65
CA LEU A 378 -2.63 -21.07 3.81
C LEU A 378 -2.83 -20.52 5.23
N LYS A 379 -2.51 -21.31 6.27
CA LYS A 379 -2.63 -20.91 7.67
C LYS A 379 -1.72 -19.74 8.04
N ASN A 380 -0.60 -19.59 7.35
CA ASN A 380 0.36 -18.52 7.57
C ASN A 380 0.25 -17.39 6.53
N GLY A 381 -0.93 -17.23 5.94
CA GLY A 381 -1.24 -16.10 5.04
C GLY A 381 -0.57 -16.18 3.66
N GLY A 382 0.00 -17.33 3.29
CA GLY A 382 0.47 -17.61 1.93
C GLY A 382 -0.67 -17.98 0.97
N VAL A 383 -0.35 -18.08 -0.32
CA VAL A 383 -1.32 -18.44 -1.38
C VAL A 383 -0.78 -19.61 -2.18
N VAL A 384 -1.57 -20.69 -2.31
CA VAL A 384 -1.23 -21.79 -3.23
C VAL A 384 -1.70 -21.41 -4.63
N ARG A 385 -0.76 -21.29 -5.58
CA ARG A 385 -1.03 -20.90 -6.97
C ARG A 385 -1.42 -22.07 -7.86
N GLY A 386 -0.97 -23.27 -7.51
CA GLY A 386 -1.33 -24.48 -8.24
C GLY A 386 -0.60 -25.70 -7.72
N ILE A 387 -1.20 -26.86 -7.94
CA ILE A 387 -0.66 -28.16 -7.61
C ILE A 387 -0.80 -29.03 -8.85
N ALA A 388 0.27 -29.72 -9.24
CA ALA A 388 0.27 -30.66 -10.35
C ALA A 388 0.83 -31.99 -9.87
N ASN A 389 0.06 -33.06 -10.05
CA ASN A 389 0.54 -34.42 -9.88
C ASN A 389 1.21 -34.88 -11.17
N TRP A 390 2.50 -35.21 -11.13
CA TRP A 390 3.25 -35.65 -12.30
C TRP A 390 3.23 -37.17 -12.47
N GLY A 391 2.96 -37.93 -11.40
CA GLY A 391 2.95 -39.39 -11.43
C GLY A 391 4.33 -40.02 -11.17
N VAL A 392 4.46 -41.31 -11.45
CA VAL A 392 5.65 -42.09 -11.10
C VAL A 392 6.64 -42.12 -12.26
N PHE A 393 7.90 -41.75 -11.98
CA PHE A 393 9.01 -41.81 -12.93
C PHE A 393 10.23 -42.50 -12.31
N SER A 394 11.12 -43.00 -13.16
CA SER A 394 12.44 -43.47 -12.75
C SER A 394 13.31 -42.32 -12.26
N LEU A 395 14.02 -42.52 -11.16
CA LEU A 395 14.99 -41.56 -10.66
C LEU A 395 16.25 -41.57 -11.54
N PRO A 396 16.90 -40.41 -11.78
CA PRO A 396 18.12 -40.35 -12.60
C PRO A 396 19.26 -41.25 -12.10
N LYS A 397 19.31 -41.46 -10.79
CA LYS A 397 20.17 -42.45 -10.11
C LYS A 397 19.40 -43.03 -8.92
N PRO A 398 19.61 -44.30 -8.55
CA PRO A 398 18.99 -44.87 -7.36
C PRO A 398 19.39 -44.09 -6.10
N ILE A 399 18.40 -43.74 -5.27
CA ILE A 399 18.59 -42.98 -4.03
C ILE A 399 18.34 -43.90 -2.84
N SER A 400 19.26 -43.93 -1.87
CA SER A 400 19.06 -44.66 -0.62
C SER A 400 18.69 -43.68 0.50
N VAL A 401 17.44 -43.72 0.95
CA VAL A 401 16.88 -42.83 1.97
C VAL A 401 15.98 -43.69 2.87
N HIS A 402 15.98 -43.42 4.18
CA HIS A 402 15.22 -44.21 5.18
C HIS A 402 15.45 -45.73 5.07
N GLN A 403 16.72 -46.14 4.91
CA GLN A 403 17.15 -47.55 4.79
C GLN A 403 16.58 -48.31 3.58
N MET A 404 15.99 -47.61 2.61
CA MET A 404 15.43 -48.21 1.39
C MET A 404 16.06 -47.61 0.16
N LYS A 405 16.33 -48.46 -0.84
CA LYS A 405 16.85 -48.04 -2.14
C LYS A 405 15.69 -47.83 -3.11
N HIS A 406 15.52 -46.60 -3.56
CA HIS A 406 14.48 -46.22 -4.50
C HIS A 406 15.06 -46.07 -5.90
N SER A 407 14.44 -46.72 -6.88
CA SER A 407 14.71 -46.53 -8.32
C SER A 407 13.63 -45.70 -9.01
N HIS A 408 12.45 -45.56 -8.39
CA HIS A 408 11.30 -44.80 -8.89
C HIS A 408 10.77 -43.89 -7.78
N GLY A 409 10.17 -42.77 -8.17
CA GLY A 409 9.53 -41.82 -7.26
C GLY A 409 8.23 -41.27 -7.85
N HIS A 410 7.28 -40.94 -6.98
CA HIS A 410 6.06 -40.23 -7.34
C HIS A 410 6.31 -38.73 -7.25
N TYR A 411 6.18 -38.02 -8.36
CA TYR A 411 6.46 -36.59 -8.46
C TYR A 411 5.18 -35.78 -8.31
N PHE A 412 5.23 -34.74 -7.48
CA PHE A 412 4.25 -33.66 -7.54
C PHE A 412 4.94 -32.31 -7.40
N VAL A 413 4.29 -31.29 -7.96
CA VAL A 413 4.76 -29.91 -7.92
C VAL A 413 3.71 -29.03 -7.29
N MET A 414 4.14 -28.17 -6.39
CA MET A 414 3.30 -27.14 -5.78
C MET A 414 3.97 -25.79 -5.94
N ARG A 415 3.24 -24.83 -6.51
CA ARG A 415 3.67 -23.44 -6.60
C ARG A 415 2.86 -22.60 -5.62
N TYR A 416 3.54 -21.78 -4.82
CA TYR A 416 2.91 -21.02 -3.76
C TYR A 416 3.68 -19.73 -3.43
N ASP A 417 2.96 -18.71 -2.97
CA ASP A 417 3.56 -17.54 -2.34
C ASP A 417 3.59 -17.73 -0.83
N SER A 418 4.74 -17.49 -0.21
CA SER A 418 4.84 -17.47 1.24
C SER A 418 5.93 -16.52 1.71
N SER A 419 5.97 -16.24 3.01
CA SER A 419 7.16 -15.66 3.62
C SER A 419 8.36 -16.60 3.52
N THR A 420 9.56 -16.04 3.64
CA THR A 420 10.82 -16.80 3.76
C THR A 420 10.81 -17.73 4.98
N GLN A 421 10.20 -17.29 6.08
CA GLN A 421 10.04 -18.10 7.29
C GLN A 421 9.17 -19.33 7.03
N VAL A 422 7.96 -19.13 6.51
CA VAL A 422 7.02 -20.23 6.20
C VAL A 422 7.63 -21.20 5.20
N HIS A 423 8.39 -20.71 4.21
CA HIS A 423 9.11 -21.57 3.30
C HIS A 423 10.17 -22.44 3.99
N THR A 424 10.88 -21.87 4.97
CA THR A 424 11.86 -22.59 5.79
C THR A 424 11.17 -23.67 6.64
N ASP A 425 10.01 -23.36 7.20
CA ASP A 425 9.20 -24.32 7.97
C ASP A 425 8.71 -25.49 7.10
N ILE A 426 8.27 -25.20 5.87
CA ILE A 426 7.92 -26.22 4.87
C ILE A 426 9.13 -27.12 4.58
N ARG A 427 10.32 -26.55 4.35
CA ARG A 427 11.53 -27.32 4.08
C ARG A 427 11.89 -28.24 5.24
N ASN A 428 11.80 -27.75 6.47
CA ASN A 428 12.06 -28.53 7.68
C ASN A 428 11.04 -29.68 7.83
N THR A 429 9.75 -29.39 7.61
CA THR A 429 8.67 -30.37 7.67
C THR A 429 8.89 -31.49 6.64
N LEU A 430 9.19 -31.15 5.38
CA LEU A 430 9.41 -32.15 4.33
C LEU A 430 10.70 -32.96 4.50
N ARG A 431 11.72 -32.38 5.13
CA ARG A 431 12.96 -33.11 5.47
C ARG A 431 12.72 -34.22 6.50
N LEU A 432 11.73 -34.03 7.37
CA LEU A 432 11.38 -34.99 8.43
C LEU A 432 10.29 -35.98 7.99
N GLU A 433 9.70 -35.81 6.82
CA GLU A 433 8.64 -36.69 6.31
C GLU A 433 9.22 -38.03 5.84
N PRO A 434 8.98 -39.16 6.53
CA PRO A 434 9.61 -40.45 6.23
C PRO A 434 9.25 -41.02 4.85
N ARG A 435 8.14 -40.56 4.26
CA ARG A 435 7.70 -40.98 2.92
C ARG A 435 8.36 -40.16 1.80
N MET A 436 9.09 -39.09 2.14
CA MET A 436 9.77 -38.23 1.20
C MET A 436 11.10 -38.86 0.75
N ILE A 437 11.29 -39.05 -0.55
CA ILE A 437 12.58 -39.45 -1.12
C ILE A 437 13.47 -38.22 -1.28
N ARG A 438 12.90 -37.12 -1.80
CA ARG A 438 13.61 -35.85 -2.01
C ARG A 438 12.63 -34.69 -2.21
N SER A 439 12.92 -33.53 -1.62
CA SER A 439 12.28 -32.27 -1.96
C SER A 439 13.29 -31.31 -2.59
N ALA A 440 12.87 -30.60 -3.64
CA ALA A 440 13.61 -29.50 -4.24
C ALA A 440 12.74 -28.25 -4.20
N HIS A 441 13.36 -27.12 -3.87
CA HIS A 441 12.68 -25.86 -3.70
C HIS A 441 13.37 -24.80 -4.55
N VAL A 442 12.61 -24.12 -5.40
CA VAL A 442 13.11 -23.04 -6.25
C VAL A 442 12.41 -21.75 -5.85
N LYS A 443 13.19 -20.70 -5.56
CA LYS A 443 12.68 -19.33 -5.41
C LYS A 443 12.48 -18.77 -6.83
N LEU A 444 11.24 -18.49 -7.20
CA LEU A 444 10.90 -17.95 -8.51
C LEU A 444 10.78 -16.42 -8.42
N GLY A 445 11.62 -15.74 -9.20
CA GLY A 445 11.65 -14.27 -9.27
C GLY A 445 12.38 -13.60 -8.10
N ASP A 446 12.40 -12.27 -8.16
CA ASP A 446 13.11 -11.37 -7.24
C ASP A 446 12.21 -10.82 -6.11
N GLY A 447 10.97 -11.31 -6.00
CA GLY A 447 9.97 -10.80 -5.05
C GLY A 447 9.11 -9.67 -5.61
N LYS A 448 9.35 -9.24 -6.86
CA LYS A 448 8.50 -8.25 -7.53
C LYS A 448 7.32 -8.91 -8.22
N LEU A 449 6.15 -8.30 -8.07
CA LEU A 449 4.90 -8.82 -8.64
C LEU A 449 4.95 -8.95 -10.18
N GLU A 450 5.65 -8.05 -10.87
CA GLU A 450 5.83 -8.11 -12.34
C GLU A 450 6.58 -9.36 -12.80
N THR A 451 7.58 -9.79 -12.02
CA THR A 451 8.32 -11.03 -12.26
C THR A 451 7.45 -12.24 -11.92
N ILE A 452 6.72 -12.18 -10.80
CA ILE A 452 5.86 -13.26 -10.27
C ILE A 452 4.63 -13.50 -11.16
N ALA A 453 4.00 -12.45 -11.70
CA ALA A 453 2.79 -12.53 -12.51
C ALA A 453 2.98 -13.21 -13.86
N ARG A 454 4.22 -13.33 -14.35
CA ARG A 454 4.57 -14.08 -15.57
C ARG A 454 4.45 -15.60 -15.37
N PHE A 455 4.42 -16.07 -14.13
CA PHE A 455 4.33 -17.49 -13.79
C PHE A 455 2.86 -17.90 -13.58
N GLY A 456 2.29 -18.64 -14.53
CA GLY A 456 0.96 -19.27 -14.39
C GLY A 456 0.94 -20.46 -13.42
N PRO A 457 -0.16 -21.24 -13.34
CA PRO A 457 -0.11 -22.54 -12.66
C PRO A 457 0.97 -23.44 -13.29
N PRO A 458 1.54 -24.41 -12.56
CA PRO A 458 2.44 -25.40 -13.15
C PRO A 458 1.76 -26.08 -14.35
N LYS A 459 2.31 -25.91 -15.56
CA LYS A 459 1.82 -26.55 -16.79
C LYS A 459 2.75 -27.69 -17.17
N TRP A 460 2.22 -28.85 -17.56
CA TRP A 460 3.03 -29.89 -18.19
C TRP A 460 2.36 -30.55 -19.39
N LYS A 461 3.19 -30.94 -20.36
CA LYS A 461 2.86 -31.71 -21.57
C LYS A 461 2.38 -33.11 -21.20
N THR A 462 1.08 -33.33 -21.21
CA THR A 462 0.51 -34.68 -21.26
C THR A 462 0.72 -35.26 -22.65
N GLN A 463 1.90 -35.85 -22.90
CA GLN A 463 2.22 -36.92 -23.84
C GLN A 463 3.70 -36.84 -24.25
N GLY A 464 4.39 -37.99 -24.18
CA GLY A 464 5.80 -38.10 -24.53
C GLY A 464 6.04 -38.05 -26.03
N ARG A 465 7.18 -37.46 -26.41
CA ARG A 465 8.06 -37.86 -27.51
C ARG A 465 9.40 -37.14 -27.36
N GLU A 466 10.47 -37.94 -27.29
CA GLU A 466 11.90 -37.70 -27.58
C GLU A 466 12.56 -36.51 -26.84
N ALA A 467 13.68 -36.66 -26.13
CA ALA A 467 14.85 -37.50 -26.39
C ALA A 467 15.26 -38.40 -25.21
#